data_AF-A0A168EZU7-F1
#
_entry.id   AF-A0A168EZU7-F1
#
_cell.length_a   1.000
_cell.length_b   1.000
_cell.length_c   1.000
_cell.angle_alpha   90.00
_cell.angle_beta   90.00
_cell.angle_gamma   90.00
#
_symmetry.space_group_name_H-M   'P 1'
#
loop_
_entity.id
_entity.type
_entity.pdbx_description
1 polymer ?
#
loop_
_entity_poly.entity_id
_entity_poly.type
_entity_poly.pdbx_seq_one_letter_code
_entity_poly.pdbx_strand_id
1 'polypeptide(L)'
;MSGPAPASRQNLSRQFGSTVVMGTVGLLSRTFLYGFNNVEVTGLENLLGTLDRRRDQRRERGLLTVCNHVAVTLPNSKDGSIDDPLIWGILPLRYAFNPRNLRWGLGAHDICFKNKLLSNFFSLGQVLPTHRLWHSSLGGLYQPTMTQAIGLLSGPRQAAADSKEMVYSTDGEDSYAAPAAYVANRAAWVHVFPEACCHQNPENTLRYFKWGVSRLILESDPAPEFIPMFIHGTQDIMPEDRGFPRFLPRIGKTLRVVIGKPTDVDALFGQERAAWKQLAERGDPELLKNGTEAVQLRIRIAKSVRDEVGKLRESIGLPPEDDETAAFADTWLKEPNKRKFKSPVDGSLVNRA
;
A
#
# COMPACT_ATOMS: atom_id res chain seq x y z
N MET A 1 -17.69 -37.12 11.36
CA MET A 1 -17.79 -35.72 10.90
C MET A 1 -17.15 -34.82 11.96
N SER A 2 -15.84 -34.57 11.83
CA SER A 2 -15.14 -33.61 12.68
C SER A 2 -15.45 -32.21 12.17
N GLY A 3 -16.11 -31.38 12.99
CA GLY A 3 -16.40 -29.99 12.66
C GLY A 3 -15.12 -29.18 12.36
N PRO A 4 -15.22 -28.05 11.65
CA PRO A 4 -14.08 -27.21 11.35
C PRO A 4 -13.43 -26.74 12.66
N ALA A 5 -12.11 -26.86 12.75
CA ALA A 5 -11.34 -26.40 13.90
C ALA A 5 -11.63 -24.91 14.20
N PRO A 6 -11.76 -24.50 15.47
CA PRO A 6 -12.02 -23.11 15.79
C PRO A 6 -10.88 -22.22 15.29
N ALA A 7 -11.25 -21.19 14.52
CA ALA A 7 -10.32 -20.15 14.07
C ALA A 7 -9.51 -19.63 15.26
N SER A 8 -8.18 -19.66 15.16
CA SER A 8 -7.29 -19.26 16.25
C SER A 8 -7.60 -17.81 16.68
N ARG A 9 -7.92 -17.62 17.96
CA ARG A 9 -8.17 -16.28 18.51
C ARG A 9 -6.83 -15.53 18.56
N GLN A 10 -6.79 -14.33 18.00
CA GLN A 10 -5.64 -13.44 18.16
C GLN A 10 -5.36 -13.16 19.62
N ASN A 11 -4.07 -13.08 19.97
CA ASN A 11 -3.63 -12.71 21.30
C ASN A 11 -4.10 -11.28 21.67
N LEU A 12 -4.81 -11.14 22.79
CA LEU A 12 -5.37 -9.87 23.27
C LEU A 12 -4.28 -8.83 23.55
N SER A 13 -3.10 -9.25 24.03
CA SER A 13 -1.98 -8.34 24.29
C SER A 13 -1.49 -7.66 23.01
N ARG A 14 -1.47 -8.40 21.91
CA ARG A 14 -1.08 -7.88 20.60
C ARG A 14 -2.13 -6.93 20.03
N GLN A 15 -3.41 -7.24 20.18
CA GLN A 15 -4.48 -6.34 19.78
C GLN A 15 -4.43 -5.01 20.56
N PHE A 16 -4.17 -5.09 21.86
CA PHE A 16 -3.97 -3.91 22.70
C PHE A 16 -2.74 -3.11 22.25
N GLY A 17 -1.59 -3.77 22.05
CA GLY A 17 -0.38 -3.14 21.54
C GLY A 17 -0.59 -2.43 20.19
N SER A 18 -1.27 -3.08 19.25
CA SER A 18 -1.64 -2.47 17.97
C SER A 18 -2.56 -1.27 18.15
N THR A 19 -3.52 -1.32 19.08
CA THR A 19 -4.41 -0.20 19.38
C THR A 19 -3.63 1.02 19.89
N VAL A 20 -2.68 0.80 20.80
CA VAL A 20 -1.83 1.87 21.35
C VAL A 20 -0.92 2.45 20.27
N VAL A 21 -0.23 1.61 19.48
CA VAL A 21 0.67 2.07 18.42
C VAL A 21 -0.09 2.84 17.34
N MET A 22 -1.16 2.25 16.78
CA MET A 22 -1.96 2.88 15.72
C MET A 22 -2.63 4.18 16.21
N GLY A 23 -3.18 4.18 17.43
CA GLY A 23 -3.84 5.34 18.01
C GLY A 23 -2.87 6.49 18.29
N THR A 24 -1.70 6.19 18.86
CA THR A 24 -0.66 7.20 19.14
C THR A 24 -0.10 7.79 17.84
N VAL A 25 0.24 6.93 16.88
CA VAL A 25 0.75 7.37 15.57
C VAL A 25 -0.30 8.22 14.85
N GLY A 26 -1.56 7.76 14.80
CA GLY A 26 -2.66 8.50 14.19
C GLY A 26 -2.89 9.87 14.85
N LEU A 27 -2.80 9.95 16.18
CA LEU A 27 -2.90 11.21 16.93
C LEU A 27 -1.74 12.15 16.58
N LEU A 28 -0.50 11.66 16.56
CA LEU A 28 0.68 12.47 16.22
C LEU A 28 0.61 12.97 14.77
N SER A 29 0.24 12.10 13.82
CA SER A 29 0.04 12.47 12.42
C SER A 29 -1.05 13.53 12.27
N ARG A 30 -2.19 13.37 12.96
CA ARG A 30 -3.27 14.34 12.94
C ARG A 30 -2.85 15.70 13.52
N THR A 31 -2.18 15.70 14.68
CA THR A 31 -1.65 16.92 15.31
C THR A 31 -0.65 17.60 14.39
N PHE A 32 0.22 16.84 13.72
CA PHE A 32 1.17 17.44 12.79
C PHE A 32 0.49 18.06 11.56
N LEU A 33 -0.48 17.35 11.00
CA LEU A 33 -1.24 17.81 9.84
C LEU A 33 -2.06 19.07 10.15
N TYR A 34 -2.95 19.01 11.13
CA TYR A 34 -3.89 20.11 11.39
C TYR A 34 -3.34 21.17 12.35
N GLY A 35 -2.29 20.86 13.12
CA GLY A 35 -1.65 21.80 14.04
C GLY A 35 -0.55 22.64 13.42
N PHE A 36 0.16 22.11 12.41
CA PHE A 36 1.30 22.79 11.80
C PHE A 36 1.19 23.00 10.29
N ASN A 37 0.14 22.49 9.62
CA ASN A 37 -0.02 22.61 8.17
C ASN A 37 -1.46 22.97 7.81
N ASN A 38 -1.68 23.35 6.55
CA ASN A 38 -3.01 23.53 5.98
C ASN A 38 -3.40 22.24 5.26
N VAL A 39 -4.57 21.68 5.56
CA VAL A 39 -4.97 20.35 5.07
C VAL A 39 -6.31 20.47 4.34
N GLU A 40 -6.28 20.17 3.04
CA GLU A 40 -7.45 20.13 2.17
C GLU A 40 -7.71 18.66 1.80
N VAL A 41 -8.85 18.13 2.22
CA VAL A 41 -9.25 16.75 1.92
C VAL A 41 -10.52 16.77 1.08
N THR A 42 -10.44 16.24 -0.13
CA THR A 42 -11.58 16.09 -1.04
C THR A 42 -12.01 14.62 -1.08
N GLY A 43 -13.30 14.35 -0.96
CA GLY A 43 -13.84 12.98 -1.02
C GLY A 43 -13.64 12.17 0.25
N LEU A 44 -13.38 12.80 1.41
CA LEU A 44 -13.18 12.09 2.68
C LEU A 44 -14.39 11.22 3.05
N GLU A 45 -15.59 11.69 2.75
CA GLU A 45 -16.85 10.99 2.93
C GLU A 45 -16.90 9.63 2.22
N ASN A 46 -16.21 9.47 1.09
CA ASN A 46 -16.12 8.20 0.36
C ASN A 46 -15.42 7.13 1.21
N LEU A 47 -14.29 7.52 1.83
CA LEU A 47 -13.54 6.63 2.72
C LEU A 47 -14.29 6.41 4.03
N LEU A 48 -14.79 7.47 4.68
CA LEU A 48 -15.48 7.34 5.96
C LEU A 48 -16.76 6.50 5.84
N GLY A 49 -17.57 6.72 4.80
CA GLY A 49 -18.77 5.91 4.54
C GLY A 49 -18.44 4.44 4.29
N THR A 50 -17.34 4.17 3.60
CA THR A 50 -16.83 2.80 3.42
C THR A 50 -16.38 2.19 4.75
N LEU A 51 -15.62 2.93 5.57
CA LEU A 51 -15.16 2.44 6.87
C LEU A 51 -16.33 2.20 7.85
N ASP A 52 -17.33 3.09 7.90
CA ASP A 52 -18.51 2.92 8.75
C ASP A 52 -19.34 1.70 8.32
N ARG A 53 -19.61 1.55 7.02
CA ARG A 53 -20.29 0.35 6.48
C ARG A 53 -19.55 -0.94 6.83
N ARG A 54 -18.22 -0.94 6.71
CA ARG A 54 -17.36 -2.09 7.05
C ARG A 54 -17.29 -2.41 8.54
N ARG A 55 -17.53 -1.43 9.41
CA ARG A 55 -17.62 -1.63 10.86
C ARG A 55 -18.94 -2.28 11.25
N ASP A 56 -20.03 -1.81 10.66
CA ASP A 56 -21.39 -2.16 11.08
C ASP A 56 -21.87 -3.48 10.43
N GLN A 57 -21.29 -3.85 9.29
CA GLN A 57 -21.61 -5.09 8.56
C GLN A 57 -20.50 -6.13 8.67
N ARG A 58 -20.85 -7.41 8.51
CA ARG A 58 -19.85 -8.48 8.39
C ARG A 58 -19.06 -8.25 7.09
N ARG A 59 -17.74 -8.08 7.22
CA ARG A 59 -16.85 -7.87 6.07
C ARG A 59 -16.77 -9.13 5.22
N GLU A 60 -17.29 -9.06 4.01
CA GLU A 60 -17.22 -10.15 3.02
C GLU A 60 -16.04 -9.97 2.05
N ARG A 61 -15.69 -8.71 1.74
CA ARG A 61 -14.61 -8.34 0.83
C ARG A 61 -13.63 -7.35 1.45
N GLY A 62 -12.37 -7.43 1.02
CA GLY A 62 -11.32 -6.48 1.41
C GLY A 62 -11.56 -5.07 0.88
N LEU A 63 -10.77 -4.12 1.37
CA LEU A 63 -10.67 -2.77 0.84
C LEU A 63 -9.23 -2.54 0.40
N LEU A 64 -9.01 -2.17 -0.86
CA LEU A 64 -7.71 -1.79 -1.41
C LEU A 64 -7.70 -0.30 -1.66
N THR A 65 -6.85 0.43 -0.92
CA THR A 65 -6.55 1.83 -1.24
C THR A 65 -5.18 1.93 -1.93
N VAL A 66 -5.11 2.72 -2.99
CA VAL A 66 -3.89 2.92 -3.77
C VAL A 66 -3.55 4.39 -3.85
N CYS A 67 -2.30 4.76 -3.61
CA CYS A 67 -1.85 6.15 -3.63
C CYS A 67 -0.48 6.30 -4.30
N ASN A 68 -0.21 7.48 -4.84
CA ASN A 68 1.14 7.91 -5.21
C ASN A 68 2.00 8.17 -3.95
N HIS A 69 3.32 8.21 -4.12
CA HIS A 69 4.27 8.27 -3.02
C HIS A 69 5.36 9.32 -3.26
N VAL A 70 5.30 10.40 -2.50
CA VAL A 70 5.99 11.67 -2.80
C VAL A 70 6.90 12.16 -1.69
N ALA A 71 6.85 11.65 -0.44
CA ALA A 71 7.65 12.22 0.65
C ALA A 71 8.35 11.24 1.62
N VAL A 72 9.57 11.63 2.02
CA VAL A 72 10.51 10.87 2.88
C VAL A 72 10.77 11.58 4.21
N THR A 73 10.73 10.84 5.32
CA THR A 73 10.80 11.38 6.68
C THR A 73 12.18 11.86 7.11
N LEU A 74 13.30 11.13 6.98
CA LEU A 74 14.53 11.52 7.69
C LEU A 74 15.84 11.17 6.94
N PRO A 75 16.88 12.04 6.98
CA PRO A 75 18.15 11.82 6.26
C PRO A 75 19.16 10.96 7.02
N ASN A 76 18.98 10.79 8.34
CA ASN A 76 19.89 10.01 9.20
C ASN A 76 19.19 8.88 9.98
N SER A 77 17.86 8.92 10.06
CA SER A 77 17.03 7.72 10.31
C SER A 77 16.80 7.12 8.94
N LYS A 78 17.63 6.16 8.56
CA LYS A 78 17.61 5.48 7.27
C LYS A 78 16.17 5.13 6.82
N ASP A 79 15.62 5.99 5.95
CA ASP A 79 14.73 5.68 4.83
C ASP A 79 13.22 5.42 5.13
N GLY A 80 12.61 6.12 6.09
CA GLY A 80 11.14 6.10 6.23
C GLY A 80 10.40 7.00 5.22
N SER A 81 9.22 6.59 4.76
CA SER A 81 8.22 7.50 4.15
C SER A 81 7.58 8.37 5.24
N ILE A 82 7.21 9.62 4.96
CA ILE A 82 6.28 10.35 5.83
C ILE A 82 4.83 10.09 5.42
N ASP A 83 4.57 9.87 4.13
CA ASP A 83 3.21 9.68 3.58
C ASP A 83 2.45 8.61 4.35
N ASP A 84 3.14 7.53 4.73
CA ASP A 84 2.72 6.58 5.74
C ASP A 84 3.61 6.73 6.99
N PRO A 85 3.06 7.16 8.15
CA PRO A 85 1.64 7.14 8.52
C PRO A 85 0.89 8.47 8.35
N LEU A 86 1.53 9.53 7.85
CA LEU A 86 1.00 10.89 7.92
C LEU A 86 -0.37 11.07 7.26
N ILE A 87 -0.59 10.47 6.09
CA ILE A 87 -1.84 10.56 5.34
C ILE A 87 -3.05 10.14 6.19
N TRP A 88 -2.88 9.22 7.15
CA TRP A 88 -3.97 8.73 8.01
C TRP A 88 -4.36 9.71 9.10
N GLY A 89 -3.60 10.79 9.31
CA GLY A 89 -3.99 11.90 10.18
C GLY A 89 -5.27 12.62 9.74
N ILE A 90 -5.68 12.47 8.47
CA ILE A 90 -6.96 12.98 7.95
C ILE A 90 -8.17 12.31 8.60
N LEU A 91 -8.00 11.09 9.13
CA LEU A 91 -9.10 10.36 9.76
C LEU A 91 -9.47 10.99 11.11
N PRO A 92 -10.78 11.09 11.43
CA PRO A 92 -11.22 11.43 12.77
C PRO A 92 -10.67 10.44 13.82
N LEU A 93 -10.37 10.93 15.03
CA LEU A 93 -9.75 10.12 16.09
C LEU A 93 -10.55 8.86 16.48
N ARG A 94 -11.87 8.85 16.24
CA ARG A 94 -12.72 7.66 16.46
C ARG A 94 -12.29 6.44 15.65
N TYR A 95 -11.59 6.62 14.53
CA TYR A 95 -11.07 5.51 13.71
C TYR A 95 -9.67 5.07 14.14
N ALA A 96 -8.87 5.96 14.72
CA ALA A 96 -7.44 5.73 15.02
C ALA A 96 -7.19 4.60 16.05
N PHE A 97 -8.17 4.33 16.92
CA PHE A 97 -8.07 3.32 17.98
C PHE A 97 -8.80 2.00 17.63
N ASN A 98 -9.15 1.79 16.36
CA ASN A 98 -9.75 0.52 15.91
C ASN A 98 -8.88 -0.17 14.85
N PRO A 99 -7.81 -0.89 15.24
CA PRO A 99 -6.90 -1.59 14.31
C PRO A 99 -7.61 -2.54 13.35
N ARG A 100 -8.76 -3.12 13.74
CA ARG A 100 -9.50 -4.05 12.88
C ARG A 100 -10.09 -3.39 11.64
N ASN A 101 -10.39 -2.10 11.72
CA ASN A 101 -10.91 -1.30 10.61
C ASN A 101 -9.91 -0.25 10.13
N LEU A 102 -8.64 -0.39 10.50
CA LEU A 102 -7.53 0.37 9.94
C LEU A 102 -6.77 -0.50 8.95
N ARG A 103 -5.96 0.19 8.15
CA ARG A 103 -5.23 -0.43 7.04
C ARG A 103 -4.01 -1.21 7.49
N TRP A 104 -3.71 -2.24 6.71
CA TRP A 104 -2.41 -2.85 6.62
C TRP A 104 -1.57 -2.15 5.56
N GLY A 105 -0.28 -1.97 5.83
CA GLY A 105 0.69 -1.40 4.89
C GLY A 105 1.76 -2.42 4.48
N LEU A 106 2.49 -2.10 3.42
CA LEU A 106 3.68 -2.83 2.98
C LEU A 106 4.91 -1.95 3.24
N GLY A 107 5.80 -2.39 4.13
CA GLY A 107 6.99 -1.65 4.52
C GLY A 107 8.26 -2.34 4.03
N ALA A 108 9.24 -1.58 3.57
CA ALA A 108 10.51 -2.14 3.14
C ALA A 108 11.22 -2.88 4.29
N HIS A 109 11.55 -4.15 4.08
CA HIS A 109 12.20 -5.01 5.09
C HIS A 109 13.49 -4.38 5.61
N ASP A 110 14.33 -3.93 4.69
CA ASP A 110 15.63 -3.32 4.93
C ASP A 110 15.55 -1.91 5.51
N ILE A 111 14.36 -1.41 5.88
CA ILE A 111 14.11 -0.12 6.51
C ILE A 111 13.37 -0.33 7.83
N CYS A 112 12.17 -0.90 7.74
CA CYS A 112 11.24 -1.05 8.85
C CYS A 112 11.60 -2.23 9.76
N PHE A 113 12.37 -3.21 9.29
CA PHE A 113 12.59 -4.48 10.01
C PHE A 113 14.07 -4.76 10.33
N LYS A 114 14.88 -3.70 10.46
CA LYS A 114 16.33 -3.78 10.75
C LYS A 114 16.67 -4.43 12.09
N ASN A 115 15.83 -4.22 13.10
CA ASN A 115 16.07 -4.72 14.45
C ASN A 115 14.75 -5.07 15.14
N LYS A 116 14.82 -5.89 16.18
CA LYS A 116 13.64 -6.42 16.88
C LYS A 116 12.69 -5.33 17.39
N LEU A 117 13.21 -4.18 17.82
CA LEU A 117 12.38 -3.08 18.33
C LEU A 117 11.55 -2.45 17.20
N LEU A 118 12.20 -2.07 16.09
CA LEU A 118 11.55 -1.55 14.90
C LEU A 118 10.58 -2.58 14.30
N SER A 119 11.02 -3.83 14.15
CA SER A 119 10.19 -4.93 13.63
C SER A 119 8.92 -5.11 14.47
N ASN A 120 9.01 -5.05 15.79
CA ASN A 120 7.84 -5.12 16.67
C ASN A 120 6.93 -3.90 16.51
N PHE A 121 7.49 -2.68 16.47
CA PHE A 121 6.72 -1.45 16.28
C PHE A 121 5.93 -1.48 14.97
N PHE A 122 6.58 -1.79 13.85
CA PHE A 122 5.93 -1.86 12.54
C PHE A 122 4.94 -3.04 12.43
N SER A 123 5.24 -4.18 13.04
CA SER A 123 4.30 -5.30 13.11
C SER A 123 3.04 -4.98 13.92
N LEU A 124 3.16 -4.18 14.98
CA LEU A 124 2.01 -3.68 15.75
C LEU A 124 1.26 -2.58 14.98
N GLY A 125 1.96 -1.78 14.19
CA GLY A 125 1.43 -0.80 13.25
C GLY A 125 0.82 -1.40 11.97
N GLN A 126 0.58 -2.72 11.92
CA GLN A 126 -0.02 -3.43 10.79
C GLN A 126 0.77 -3.30 9.48
N VAL A 127 2.11 -3.25 9.56
CA VAL A 127 2.98 -3.21 8.39
C VAL A 127 3.58 -4.59 8.13
N LEU A 128 3.54 -5.04 6.87
CA LEU A 128 4.14 -6.30 6.44
C LEU A 128 5.57 -6.09 5.87
N PRO A 129 6.55 -6.91 6.26
CA PRO A 129 7.93 -6.84 5.76
C PRO A 129 8.02 -7.20 4.28
N THR A 130 8.41 -6.25 3.44
CA THR A 130 8.44 -6.41 1.98
C THR A 130 9.87 -6.27 1.47
N HIS A 131 10.39 -7.30 0.81
CA HIS A 131 11.68 -7.26 0.14
C HIS A 131 11.56 -6.59 -1.22
N ARG A 132 12.60 -5.83 -1.56
CA ARG A 132 12.70 -5.10 -2.83
C ARG A 132 13.86 -5.66 -3.61
N LEU A 133 13.64 -5.90 -4.90
CA LEU A 133 14.63 -6.53 -5.79
C LEU A 133 15.99 -5.84 -5.79
N TRP A 134 16.02 -4.56 -5.46
CA TRP A 134 17.24 -3.78 -5.31
C TRP A 134 18.17 -4.26 -4.18
N HIS A 135 17.58 -4.62 -3.04
CA HIS A 135 18.32 -4.92 -1.81
C HIS A 135 18.42 -6.42 -1.55
N SER A 136 17.54 -7.22 -2.16
CA SER A 136 17.47 -8.64 -1.93
C SER A 136 16.97 -9.37 -3.17
N SER A 137 17.61 -10.50 -3.50
CA SER A 137 17.15 -11.45 -4.51
C SER A 137 15.80 -12.09 -4.15
N LEU A 138 15.38 -11.98 -2.89
CA LEU A 138 14.10 -12.46 -2.37
C LEU A 138 12.95 -11.48 -2.65
N GLY A 139 13.29 -10.27 -3.10
CA GLY A 139 12.29 -9.30 -3.54
C GLY A 139 11.54 -9.77 -4.77
N GLY A 140 10.48 -9.03 -5.10
CA GLY A 140 9.73 -9.24 -6.34
C GLY A 140 8.31 -9.72 -6.08
N LEU A 141 7.71 -10.24 -7.14
CA LEU A 141 6.27 -10.34 -7.22
C LEU A 141 5.69 -11.45 -6.33
N TYR A 142 6.43 -12.55 -6.13
CA TYR A 142 5.95 -13.77 -5.45
C TYR A 142 6.50 -13.95 -4.04
N GLN A 143 7.00 -12.87 -3.44
CA GLN A 143 7.46 -12.92 -2.05
C GLN A 143 6.31 -13.30 -1.08
N PRO A 144 6.60 -13.99 0.03
CA PRO A 144 5.60 -14.45 1.00
C PRO A 144 4.67 -13.35 1.51
N THR A 145 5.18 -12.12 1.64
CA THR A 145 4.40 -10.96 2.06
C THR A 145 3.27 -10.58 1.10
N MET A 146 3.45 -10.77 -0.21
CA MET A 146 2.35 -10.55 -1.16
C MET A 146 1.23 -11.57 -0.96
N THR A 147 1.57 -12.82 -0.66
CA THR A 147 0.59 -13.85 -0.32
C THR A 147 -0.17 -13.51 0.96
N GLN A 148 0.51 -12.96 1.98
CA GLN A 148 -0.17 -12.45 3.19
C GLN A 148 -1.11 -11.28 2.88
N ALA A 149 -0.69 -10.33 2.04
CA ALA A 149 -1.52 -9.19 1.65
C ALA A 149 -2.77 -9.61 0.86
N ILE A 150 -2.63 -10.54 -0.09
CA ILE A 150 -3.77 -11.14 -0.81
C ILE A 150 -4.69 -11.84 0.20
N GLY A 151 -4.12 -12.63 1.11
CA GLY A 151 -4.91 -13.30 2.14
C GLY A 151 -5.69 -12.34 3.03
N LEU A 152 -5.12 -11.19 3.39
CA LEU A 152 -5.80 -10.14 4.16
C LEU A 152 -6.97 -9.53 3.38
N LEU A 153 -6.83 -9.30 2.08
CA LEU A 153 -7.90 -8.76 1.23
C LEU A 153 -9.00 -9.78 0.97
N SER A 154 -8.66 -11.05 0.81
CA SER A 154 -9.61 -12.13 0.56
C SER A 154 -10.60 -12.36 1.71
N GLY A 155 -11.76 -12.90 1.35
CA GLY A 155 -12.82 -13.22 2.27
C GLY A 155 -12.49 -14.38 3.22
N PRO A 156 -13.27 -14.56 4.30
CA PRO A 156 -13.04 -15.62 5.28
C PRO A 156 -13.23 -17.03 4.74
N ARG A 157 -13.93 -17.22 3.60
CA ARG A 157 -14.12 -18.54 2.97
C ARG A 157 -12.80 -19.12 2.46
N GLN A 158 -11.93 -18.28 1.91
CA GLN A 158 -10.61 -18.68 1.42
C GLN A 158 -9.64 -18.99 2.58
N ALA A 159 -9.86 -18.41 3.76
CA ALA A 159 -9.03 -18.67 4.95
C ALA A 159 -9.07 -20.12 5.44
N ALA A 160 -10.18 -20.84 5.20
CA ALA A 160 -10.29 -22.25 5.56
C ALA A 160 -9.43 -23.17 4.67
N ALA A 161 -9.02 -22.69 3.49
CA ALA A 161 -8.24 -23.45 2.51
C ALA A 161 -6.73 -23.19 2.60
N ASP A 162 -6.30 -21.95 2.87
CA ASP A 162 -4.94 -21.53 2.48
C ASP A 162 -3.85 -21.54 3.58
N SER A 163 -4.14 -21.56 4.89
CA SER A 163 -3.06 -21.65 5.89
C SER A 163 -3.47 -22.04 7.32
N LYS A 164 -2.77 -23.03 7.89
CA LYS A 164 -2.75 -23.34 9.34
C LYS A 164 -1.58 -22.69 10.08
N GLU A 165 -0.58 -22.18 9.35
CA GLU A 165 0.64 -21.64 9.93
C GLU A 165 0.42 -20.22 10.49
N MET A 166 0.79 -20.05 11.76
CA MET A 166 0.60 -18.79 12.50
C MET A 166 1.72 -17.78 12.30
N VAL A 167 2.80 -18.22 11.64
CA VAL A 167 3.98 -17.44 11.28
C VAL A 167 4.33 -17.69 9.83
N TYR A 168 5.07 -16.78 9.22
CA TYR A 168 5.66 -16.94 7.91
C TYR A 168 7.07 -16.32 7.93
N SER A 169 7.93 -16.85 7.08
CA SER A 169 9.27 -16.31 6.88
C SER A 169 9.36 -15.58 5.54
N THR A 170 10.17 -14.53 5.47
CA THR A 170 10.45 -13.78 4.24
C THR A 170 11.76 -14.17 3.58
N ASP A 171 12.68 -14.82 4.31
CA ASP A 171 13.99 -15.25 3.83
C ASP A 171 14.39 -16.69 4.22
N GLY A 172 13.57 -17.39 5.00
CA GLY A 172 13.83 -18.72 5.53
C GLY A 172 14.46 -18.74 6.92
N GLU A 173 14.97 -17.60 7.41
CA GLU A 173 15.62 -17.47 8.72
C GLU A 173 14.80 -16.62 9.69
N ASP A 174 14.13 -15.58 9.20
CA ASP A 174 13.27 -14.72 9.98
C ASP A 174 11.92 -15.40 10.31
N SER A 175 11.20 -14.83 11.27
CA SER A 175 9.87 -15.31 11.65
C SER A 175 8.97 -14.14 12.01
N TYR A 176 7.95 -13.92 11.17
CA TYR A 176 6.92 -12.94 11.40
C TYR A 176 5.58 -13.63 11.61
N ALA A 177 4.71 -13.06 12.42
CA ALA A 177 3.37 -13.60 12.52
C ALA A 177 2.61 -13.43 11.20
N ALA A 178 1.84 -14.44 10.80
CA ALA A 178 1.01 -14.44 9.60
C ALA A 178 -0.37 -13.86 9.90
N PRO A 179 -0.63 -12.56 9.66
CA PRO A 179 -1.90 -11.96 10.03
C PRO A 179 -3.07 -12.50 9.21
N ALA A 180 -2.84 -12.99 7.98
CA ALA A 180 -3.89 -13.61 7.19
C ALA A 180 -4.37 -14.97 7.76
N ALA A 181 -3.58 -15.64 8.62
CA ALA A 181 -4.02 -16.88 9.26
C ALA A 181 -5.25 -16.67 10.18
N TYR A 182 -5.45 -15.44 10.66
CA TYR A 182 -6.57 -15.11 11.55
C TYR A 182 -7.80 -14.70 10.73
N VAL A 183 -8.90 -15.43 10.89
CA VAL A 183 -10.20 -15.09 10.25
C VAL A 183 -10.65 -13.66 10.56
N ALA A 184 -10.33 -13.15 11.76
CA ALA A 184 -10.64 -11.76 12.15
C ALA A 184 -9.91 -10.69 11.32
N ASN A 185 -8.84 -11.05 10.62
CA ASN A 185 -8.07 -10.17 9.75
C ASN A 185 -8.39 -10.35 8.26
N ARG A 186 -9.32 -11.25 7.91
CA ARG A 186 -9.78 -11.41 6.53
C ARG A 186 -10.70 -10.27 6.14
N ALA A 187 -10.83 -10.05 4.83
CA ALA A 187 -11.53 -8.90 4.29
C ALA A 187 -11.06 -7.58 4.92
N ALA A 188 -9.76 -7.47 5.23
CA ALA A 188 -9.14 -6.30 5.82
C ALA A 188 -8.98 -5.17 4.81
N TRP A 189 -8.60 -4.01 5.32
CA TRP A 189 -8.16 -2.88 4.52
C TRP A 189 -6.65 -3.00 4.28
N VAL A 190 -6.20 -2.97 3.03
CA VAL A 190 -4.78 -2.91 2.64
C VAL A 190 -4.55 -1.62 1.85
N HIS A 191 -3.48 -0.92 2.19
CA HIS A 191 -3.02 0.26 1.48
C HIS A 191 -1.66 0.03 0.84
N VAL A 192 -1.50 0.48 -0.40
CA VAL A 192 -0.24 0.34 -1.13
C VAL A 192 0.14 1.63 -1.86
N PHE A 193 1.46 1.79 -2.01
CA PHE A 193 2.12 2.79 -2.84
C PHE A 193 2.83 2.09 -4.02
N PRO A 194 2.15 1.86 -5.16
CA PRO A 194 2.69 0.99 -6.20
C PRO A 194 3.91 1.54 -6.94
N GLU A 195 4.22 2.84 -6.81
CA GLU A 195 5.47 3.43 -7.30
C GLU A 195 6.69 2.77 -6.63
N ALA A 196 6.53 2.32 -5.39
CA ALA A 196 7.53 1.61 -4.57
C ALA A 196 8.88 2.35 -4.44
N CYS A 197 8.85 3.67 -4.62
CA CYS A 197 9.88 4.63 -4.28
C CYS A 197 9.19 5.97 -4.00
N CYS A 198 9.93 6.92 -3.43
CA CYS A 198 9.46 8.28 -3.38
C CYS A 198 9.85 8.99 -4.67
N HIS A 199 8.86 9.54 -5.36
CA HIS A 199 8.99 10.19 -6.65
C HIS A 199 8.53 11.64 -6.53
N GLN A 200 9.47 12.58 -6.59
CA GLN A 200 9.18 14.02 -6.57
C GLN A 200 9.44 14.60 -7.96
N ASN A 201 8.39 14.68 -8.77
CA ASN A 201 8.44 15.31 -10.08
C ASN A 201 8.04 16.81 -9.99
N PRO A 202 8.77 17.75 -10.62
CA PRO A 202 8.40 19.17 -10.66
C PRO A 202 7.00 19.47 -11.21
N GLU A 203 6.55 18.69 -12.19
CA GLU A 203 5.23 18.75 -12.83
C GLU A 203 4.20 17.85 -12.12
N ASN A 204 4.61 17.21 -11.02
CA ASN A 204 3.81 16.31 -10.20
C ASN A 204 3.21 15.14 -10.98
N THR A 205 3.88 14.69 -12.04
CA THR A 205 3.49 13.50 -12.79
C THR A 205 3.70 12.24 -11.96
N LEU A 206 2.98 11.17 -12.32
CA LEU A 206 3.03 9.86 -11.70
C LEU A 206 4.07 9.00 -12.39
N ARG A 207 4.67 8.11 -11.62
CA ARG A 207 5.51 7.04 -12.15
C ARG A 207 4.67 5.83 -12.60
N TYR A 208 5.27 4.89 -13.34
CA TYR A 208 4.68 3.56 -13.54
C TYR A 208 4.39 2.89 -12.19
N PHE A 209 3.31 2.11 -12.15
CA PHE A 209 2.95 1.32 -10.97
C PHE A 209 3.50 -0.10 -11.10
N LYS A 210 4.11 -0.62 -10.02
CA LYS A 210 4.61 -1.99 -9.99
C LYS A 210 3.47 -3.00 -9.95
N TRP A 211 3.69 -4.15 -10.59
CA TRP A 211 2.70 -5.22 -10.77
C TRP A 211 2.21 -5.91 -9.49
N GLY A 212 2.79 -5.60 -8.33
CA GLY A 212 2.31 -6.11 -7.04
C GLY A 212 0.84 -5.73 -6.79
N VAL A 213 0.43 -4.53 -7.18
CA VAL A 213 -0.97 -4.08 -7.08
C VAL A 213 -1.90 -4.93 -7.94
N SER A 214 -1.43 -5.37 -9.12
CA SER A 214 -2.20 -6.21 -10.03
C SER A 214 -2.51 -7.57 -9.39
N ARG A 215 -1.56 -8.17 -8.65
CA ARG A 215 -1.83 -9.42 -7.92
C ARG A 215 -2.88 -9.25 -6.84
N LEU A 216 -2.86 -8.14 -6.09
CA LEU A 216 -3.87 -7.85 -5.07
C LEU A 216 -5.28 -7.79 -5.68
N ILE A 217 -5.42 -7.33 -6.91
CA ILE A 217 -6.71 -7.25 -7.61
C ILE A 217 -7.11 -8.60 -8.24
N LEU A 218 -6.17 -9.26 -8.91
CA LEU A 218 -6.42 -10.49 -9.66
C LEU A 218 -6.67 -11.71 -8.75
N GLU A 219 -5.91 -11.83 -7.66
CA GLU A 219 -5.85 -13.05 -6.84
C GLU A 219 -6.69 -13.01 -5.57
N SER A 220 -7.14 -11.82 -5.14
CA SER A 220 -8.05 -11.72 -4.00
C SER A 220 -9.45 -12.20 -4.37
N ASP A 221 -10.06 -13.00 -3.49
CA ASP A 221 -11.41 -13.54 -3.68
C ASP A 221 -12.26 -13.45 -2.39
N PRO A 222 -13.45 -12.82 -2.41
CA PRO A 222 -14.00 -12.01 -3.52
C PRO A 222 -13.13 -10.78 -3.82
N ALA A 223 -13.39 -10.12 -4.96
CA ALA A 223 -12.70 -8.90 -5.35
C ALA A 223 -12.77 -7.85 -4.23
N PRO A 224 -11.67 -7.18 -3.87
CA PRO A 224 -11.71 -6.11 -2.91
C PRO A 224 -12.49 -4.92 -3.48
N GLU A 225 -13.06 -4.10 -2.62
CA GLU A 225 -13.48 -2.76 -3.00
C GLU A 225 -12.24 -1.90 -3.25
N PHE A 226 -12.25 -1.02 -4.25
CA PHE A 226 -11.10 -0.22 -4.65
C PHE A 226 -11.37 1.28 -4.46
N ILE A 227 -10.43 1.98 -3.84
CA ILE A 227 -10.45 3.44 -3.68
C ILE A 227 -9.09 4.00 -4.12
N PRO A 228 -9.01 4.72 -5.25
CA PRO A 228 -7.82 5.46 -5.61
C PRO A 228 -7.69 6.69 -4.70
N MET A 229 -6.46 7.06 -4.38
CA MET A 229 -6.12 8.23 -3.60
C MET A 229 -4.97 8.96 -4.29
N PHE A 230 -4.94 10.28 -4.15
CA PHE A 230 -3.83 11.09 -4.61
C PHE A 230 -3.42 12.07 -3.51
N ILE A 231 -2.13 12.17 -3.26
CA ILE A 231 -1.54 13.10 -2.30
C ILE A 231 -0.62 14.10 -3.01
N HIS A 232 -0.69 15.34 -2.55
CA HIS A 232 0.12 16.43 -3.07
C HIS A 232 0.44 17.44 -1.96
N GLY A 233 1.68 17.91 -1.93
CA GLY A 233 2.19 18.90 -0.97
C GLY A 233 3.04 18.31 0.16
N THR A 234 3.07 16.98 0.36
CA THR A 234 4.02 16.38 1.31
C THR A 234 5.47 16.52 0.83
N GLN A 235 5.71 16.62 -0.47
CA GLN A 235 7.02 16.95 -1.04
C GLN A 235 7.50 18.35 -0.63
N ASP A 236 6.59 19.29 -0.35
CA ASP A 236 6.96 20.63 0.14
C ASP A 236 7.25 20.65 1.64
N ILE A 237 6.67 19.71 2.39
CA ILE A 237 7.00 19.44 3.80
C ILE A 237 8.39 18.81 3.87
N MET A 238 8.66 17.82 3.01
CA MET A 238 9.92 17.07 2.95
C MET A 238 10.55 16.98 1.54
N PRO A 239 11.14 18.07 1.03
CA PRO A 239 11.79 18.06 -0.29
C PRO A 239 13.05 17.19 -0.29
N GLU A 240 13.29 16.42 -1.34
CA GLU A 240 14.49 15.57 -1.43
C GLU A 240 15.81 16.36 -1.56
N ASP A 241 15.74 17.55 -2.14
CA ASP A 241 16.87 18.48 -2.32
C ASP A 241 17.18 19.37 -1.10
N ARG A 242 16.44 19.20 0.01
CA ARG A 242 16.59 20.06 1.21
C ARG A 242 17.99 20.02 1.82
N GLY A 243 18.46 21.21 2.24
CA GLY A 243 19.69 21.44 3.01
C GLY A 243 19.54 21.24 4.52
N PHE A 244 20.60 21.50 5.28
CA PHE A 244 20.61 21.35 6.74
C PHE A 244 19.71 22.40 7.44
N PRO A 245 18.91 22.04 8.48
CA PRO A 245 18.74 20.71 9.06
C PRO A 245 17.77 19.84 8.25
N ARG A 246 18.30 18.76 7.66
CA ARG A 246 17.54 17.91 6.72
C ARG A 246 16.48 17.03 7.42
N PHE A 247 16.50 16.93 8.75
CA PHE A 247 15.60 16.07 9.54
C PHE A 247 14.30 16.76 9.97
N LEU A 248 14.24 18.08 9.87
CA LEU A 248 13.10 18.84 10.38
C LEU A 248 12.08 19.05 9.25
N PRO A 249 10.81 18.60 9.42
CA PRO A 249 9.79 18.88 8.43
C PRO A 249 9.42 20.35 8.41
N ARG A 250 9.18 20.89 7.21
CA ARG A 250 8.69 22.26 7.06
C ARG A 250 7.24 22.33 7.53
N ILE A 251 6.91 23.41 8.24
CA ILE A 251 5.55 23.72 8.69
C ILE A 251 4.93 24.79 7.80
N GLY A 252 3.62 24.99 7.91
CA GLY A 252 2.86 25.98 7.16
C GLY A 252 2.68 25.63 5.68
N LYS A 253 2.81 24.35 5.31
CA LYS A 253 2.61 23.90 3.94
C LYS A 253 1.17 23.45 3.72
N THR A 254 0.71 23.49 2.48
CA THR A 254 -0.61 22.98 2.09
C THR A 254 -0.47 21.54 1.65
N LEU A 255 -1.19 20.64 2.32
CA LEU A 255 -1.38 19.26 1.94
C LEU A 255 -2.75 19.11 1.30
N ARG A 256 -2.80 18.51 0.11
CA ARG A 256 -4.04 18.07 -0.54
C ARG A 256 -4.08 16.56 -0.57
N VAL A 257 -5.20 16.00 -0.09
CA VAL A 257 -5.51 14.59 -0.21
C VAL A 257 -6.84 14.45 -0.96
N VAL A 258 -6.82 13.75 -2.09
CA VAL A 258 -8.00 13.48 -2.90
C VAL A 258 -8.33 12.01 -2.79
N ILE A 259 -9.58 11.70 -2.44
CA ILE A 259 -10.06 10.34 -2.26
C ILE A 259 -11.16 10.09 -3.29
N GLY A 260 -10.91 9.16 -4.19
CA GLY A 260 -11.86 8.76 -5.22
C GLY A 260 -13.09 8.06 -4.64
N LYS A 261 -14.09 7.86 -5.51
CA LYS A 261 -15.28 7.10 -5.13
C LYS A 261 -14.93 5.62 -4.94
N PRO A 262 -15.54 4.94 -3.95
CA PRO A 262 -15.38 3.49 -3.81
C PRO A 262 -16.00 2.82 -5.03
N THR A 263 -15.20 2.01 -5.70
CA THR A 263 -15.60 1.35 -6.94
C THR A 263 -15.44 -0.16 -6.80
N ASP A 264 -16.40 -0.91 -7.35
CA ASP A 264 -16.28 -2.36 -7.43
C ASP A 264 -15.18 -2.71 -8.43
N VAL A 265 -14.22 -3.52 -7.99
CA VAL A 265 -13.15 -4.04 -8.83
C VAL A 265 -13.70 -4.82 -10.02
N ASP A 266 -14.83 -5.51 -9.87
CA ASP A 266 -15.43 -6.25 -10.98
C ASP A 266 -15.98 -5.32 -12.08
N ALA A 267 -16.32 -4.08 -11.75
CA ALA A 267 -16.75 -3.08 -12.73
C ALA A 267 -15.56 -2.48 -13.50
N LEU A 268 -14.43 -2.25 -12.84
CA LEU A 268 -13.24 -1.63 -13.46
C LEU A 268 -12.30 -2.63 -14.12
N PHE A 269 -12.13 -3.81 -13.51
CA PHE A 269 -11.10 -4.80 -13.87
C PHE A 269 -11.71 -6.19 -14.14
N GLY A 270 -13.03 -6.27 -14.31
CA GLY A 270 -13.75 -7.54 -14.43
C GLY A 270 -13.30 -8.39 -15.62
N GLN A 271 -12.97 -7.76 -16.76
CA GLN A 271 -12.48 -8.45 -17.94
C GLN A 271 -11.12 -9.13 -17.66
N GLU A 272 -10.18 -8.39 -17.08
CA GLU A 272 -8.87 -8.91 -16.70
C GLU A 272 -8.98 -10.00 -15.63
N ARG A 273 -9.87 -9.84 -14.66
CA ARG A 273 -10.11 -10.86 -13.63
C ARG A 273 -10.73 -12.12 -14.20
N ALA A 274 -11.67 -12.01 -15.15
CA ALA A 274 -12.25 -13.16 -15.83
C ALA A 274 -11.19 -13.93 -16.63
N ALA A 275 -10.35 -13.22 -17.39
CA ALA A 275 -9.23 -13.82 -18.11
C ALA A 275 -8.21 -14.49 -17.15
N TRP A 276 -7.91 -13.84 -16.02
CA TRP A 276 -7.04 -14.42 -15.00
C TRP A 276 -7.61 -15.71 -14.40
N LYS A 277 -8.92 -15.75 -14.11
CA LYS A 277 -9.58 -16.96 -13.61
C LYS A 277 -9.50 -18.10 -14.62
N GLN A 278 -9.78 -17.84 -15.90
CA GLN A 278 -9.65 -18.84 -16.97
C GLN A 278 -8.20 -19.34 -17.11
N LEU A 279 -7.21 -18.46 -16.95
CA LEU A 279 -5.81 -18.85 -16.96
C LEU A 279 -5.45 -19.71 -15.74
N ALA A 280 -5.97 -19.36 -14.56
CA ALA A 280 -5.75 -20.11 -13.31
C ALA A 280 -6.40 -21.50 -13.31
N GLU A 281 -7.56 -21.65 -13.96
CA GLU A 281 -8.24 -22.93 -14.15
C GLU A 281 -7.42 -23.95 -14.95
N ARG A 282 -6.45 -23.49 -15.76
CA ARG A 282 -5.50 -24.38 -16.46
C ARG A 282 -4.53 -25.07 -15.49
N GLY A 283 -4.40 -24.60 -14.26
CA GLY A 283 -3.66 -25.27 -13.19
C GLY A 283 -2.14 -25.26 -13.34
N ASP A 284 -1.58 -24.41 -14.20
CA ASP A 284 -0.12 -24.30 -14.41
C ASP A 284 0.45 -23.06 -13.69
N PRO A 285 1.20 -23.26 -12.58
CA PRO A 285 1.80 -22.16 -11.83
C PRO A 285 2.81 -21.34 -12.64
N GLU A 286 3.53 -21.94 -13.59
CA GLU A 286 4.51 -21.23 -14.40
C GLU A 286 3.85 -20.36 -15.47
N LEU A 287 2.71 -20.78 -16.03
CA LEU A 287 1.90 -19.92 -16.89
C LEU A 287 1.35 -18.72 -16.13
N LEU A 288 0.88 -18.92 -14.90
CA LEU A 288 0.48 -17.81 -14.03
C LEU A 288 1.68 -16.93 -13.69
N LYS A 289 2.86 -17.51 -13.49
CA LYS A 289 4.04 -16.76 -13.08
C LYS A 289 4.61 -15.90 -14.20
N ASN A 290 4.94 -16.55 -15.30
CA ASN A 290 5.82 -16.06 -16.37
C ASN A 290 5.13 -16.07 -17.75
N GLY A 291 3.94 -16.65 -17.87
CA GLY A 291 3.21 -16.70 -19.13
C GLY A 291 2.90 -15.30 -19.67
N THR A 292 3.00 -15.14 -20.99
CA THR A 292 2.80 -13.85 -21.66
C THR A 292 1.43 -13.25 -21.34
N GLU A 293 0.38 -14.08 -21.31
CA GLU A 293 -0.98 -13.66 -20.96
C GLU A 293 -1.05 -13.08 -19.53
N ALA A 294 -0.48 -13.78 -18.55
CA ALA A 294 -0.41 -13.32 -17.15
C ALA A 294 0.36 -12.01 -16.99
N VAL A 295 1.49 -11.86 -17.70
CA VAL A 295 2.28 -10.63 -17.69
C VAL A 295 1.48 -9.47 -18.28
N GLN A 296 0.81 -9.66 -19.41
CA GLN A 296 0.01 -8.63 -20.05
C GLN A 296 -1.19 -8.21 -19.18
N LEU A 297 -1.85 -9.15 -18.50
CA LEU A 297 -2.90 -8.82 -17.52
C LEU A 297 -2.37 -7.92 -16.40
N ARG A 298 -1.18 -8.21 -15.87
CA ARG A 298 -0.56 -7.38 -14.82
C ARG A 298 -0.22 -5.99 -15.29
N ILE A 299 0.33 -5.86 -16.50
CA ILE A 299 0.65 -4.56 -17.11
C ILE A 299 -0.62 -3.72 -17.26
N ARG A 300 -1.68 -4.30 -17.84
CA ARG A 300 -2.96 -3.60 -18.04
C ARG A 300 -3.59 -3.13 -16.74
N ILE A 301 -3.64 -3.99 -15.71
CA ILE A 301 -4.18 -3.57 -14.40
C ILE A 301 -3.31 -2.51 -13.75
N ALA A 302 -1.98 -2.67 -13.76
CA ALA A 302 -1.09 -1.67 -13.14
C ALA A 302 -1.24 -0.30 -13.79
N LYS A 303 -1.33 -0.25 -15.13
CA LYS A 303 -1.62 0.97 -15.88
C LYS A 303 -3.00 1.53 -15.51
N SER A 304 -4.04 0.71 -15.55
CA SER A 304 -5.40 1.18 -15.27
C SER A 304 -5.55 1.73 -13.85
N VAL A 305 -4.91 1.11 -12.86
CA VAL A 305 -4.85 1.62 -11.48
C VAL A 305 -4.11 2.95 -11.40
N ARG A 306 -3.01 3.12 -12.15
CA ARG A 306 -2.32 4.41 -12.28
C ARG A 306 -3.22 5.47 -12.88
N ASP A 307 -3.96 5.14 -13.94
CA ASP A 307 -4.88 6.05 -14.61
C ASP A 307 -6.01 6.51 -13.66
N GLU A 308 -6.54 5.63 -12.81
CA GLU A 308 -7.50 6.01 -11.75
C GLU A 308 -6.92 7.02 -10.74
N VAL A 309 -5.63 6.89 -10.38
CA VAL A 309 -4.93 7.89 -9.54
C VAL A 309 -4.66 9.17 -10.33
N GLY A 310 -4.33 9.07 -11.61
CA GLY A 310 -4.13 10.20 -12.54
C GLY A 310 -5.37 11.09 -12.68
N LYS A 311 -6.57 10.50 -12.73
CA LYS A 311 -7.84 11.25 -12.72
C LYS A 311 -7.98 12.14 -11.48
N LEU A 312 -7.55 11.66 -10.31
CA LEU A 312 -7.59 12.45 -9.08
C LEU A 312 -6.56 13.58 -9.08
N ARG A 313 -5.38 13.34 -9.66
CA ARG A 313 -4.35 14.36 -9.89
C ARG A 313 -4.90 15.52 -10.74
N GLU A 314 -5.54 15.21 -11.86
CA GLU A 314 -6.15 16.23 -12.74
C GLU A 314 -7.29 16.99 -12.05
N SER A 315 -8.08 16.30 -11.19
CA SER A 315 -9.22 16.91 -10.50
C SER A 315 -8.86 18.07 -9.57
N ILE A 316 -7.59 18.20 -9.15
CA ILE A 316 -7.10 19.33 -8.36
C ILE A 316 -6.43 20.43 -9.18
N GLY A 317 -6.61 20.39 -10.51
CA GLY A 317 -6.12 21.42 -11.44
C GLY A 317 -4.68 21.24 -11.91
N LEU A 318 -4.08 20.05 -11.71
CA LEU A 318 -2.78 19.74 -12.31
C LEU A 318 -2.98 19.39 -13.80
N PRO A 319 -2.03 19.79 -14.69
CA PRO A 319 -2.17 19.59 -16.13
C PRO A 319 -2.20 18.09 -16.49
N PRO A 320 -2.96 17.66 -17.50
CA PRO A 320 -2.96 16.26 -17.92
C PRO A 320 -1.55 15.78 -18.28
N GLU A 321 -1.32 14.47 -18.17
CA GLU A 321 -0.05 13.88 -18.55
C GLU A 321 -0.03 13.54 -20.03
N ASP A 322 0.79 14.24 -20.81
CA ASP A 322 0.90 14.01 -22.25
C ASP A 322 1.78 12.78 -22.60
N ASP A 323 2.66 12.36 -21.67
CA ASP A 323 3.55 11.22 -21.85
C ASP A 323 2.96 9.92 -21.28
N GLU A 324 2.24 9.18 -22.14
CA GLU A 324 1.72 7.85 -21.78
C GLU A 324 2.83 6.83 -21.48
N THR A 325 4.06 7.06 -21.97
CA THR A 325 5.16 6.12 -21.78
C THR A 325 5.59 6.05 -20.32
N ALA A 326 5.37 7.11 -19.54
CA ALA A 326 5.66 7.15 -18.10
C ALA A 326 4.91 6.06 -17.31
N ALA A 327 3.79 5.54 -17.83
CA ALA A 327 3.02 4.46 -17.22
C ALA A 327 3.66 3.06 -17.35
N PHE A 328 4.69 2.89 -18.19
CA PHE A 328 5.31 1.59 -18.46
C PHE A 328 6.70 1.49 -17.85
N ALA A 329 7.02 0.32 -17.28
CA ALA A 329 8.31 0.07 -16.62
C ALA A 329 9.52 0.24 -17.58
N ASP A 330 9.35 -0.08 -18.86
CA ASP A 330 10.40 -0.04 -19.89
C ASP A 330 11.00 1.36 -20.06
N THR A 331 10.16 2.39 -19.98
CA THR A 331 10.56 3.81 -20.03
C THR A 331 11.59 4.15 -18.96
N TRP A 332 11.52 3.47 -17.81
CA TRP A 332 12.34 3.74 -16.64
C TRP A 332 13.59 2.84 -16.53
N LEU A 333 13.84 1.96 -17.51
CA LEU A 333 15.04 1.12 -17.55
C LEU A 333 16.34 1.93 -17.61
N LYS A 334 16.27 3.17 -18.10
CA LYS A 334 17.41 4.11 -18.21
C LYS A 334 17.87 4.67 -16.86
N GLU A 335 17.10 4.49 -15.80
CA GLU A 335 17.44 5.05 -14.50
C GLU A 335 18.63 4.33 -13.85
N PRO A 336 19.55 5.08 -13.21
CA PRO A 336 20.75 4.50 -12.65
C PRO A 336 20.44 3.54 -11.49
N ASN A 337 21.33 2.58 -11.27
CA ASN A 337 21.31 1.71 -10.09
C ASN A 337 21.83 2.47 -8.83
N LYS A 338 21.22 3.63 -8.50
CA LYS A 338 21.51 4.45 -7.31
C LYS A 338 20.28 4.64 -6.41
N ARG A 339 20.52 4.80 -5.10
CA ARG A 339 19.46 5.03 -4.09
C ARG A 339 18.75 6.38 -4.26
N LYS A 340 19.52 7.46 -4.40
CA LYS A 340 19.02 8.82 -4.67
C LYS A 340 19.59 9.33 -5.97
N PHE A 341 18.76 9.84 -6.86
CA PHE A 341 19.20 10.38 -8.14
C PHE A 341 18.13 11.32 -8.73
N LYS A 342 18.57 12.17 -9.66
CA LYS A 342 17.66 12.88 -10.56
C LYS A 342 17.42 11.98 -11.77
N SER A 343 16.16 11.64 -12.05
CA SER A 343 15.81 10.76 -13.15
C SER A 343 16.14 11.40 -14.50
N PRO A 344 16.84 10.69 -15.41
CA PRO A 344 17.08 11.18 -16.77
C PRO A 344 15.82 11.07 -17.66
N VAL A 345 14.74 10.45 -17.17
CA VAL A 345 13.50 10.23 -17.91
C VAL A 345 12.62 11.49 -17.85
N ASP A 346 12.33 11.96 -16.64
CA ASP A 346 11.35 13.02 -16.38
C ASP A 346 11.90 14.13 -15.48
N GLY A 347 13.18 14.08 -15.13
CA GLY A 347 13.82 15.07 -14.26
C GLY A 347 13.44 14.98 -12.77
N SER A 348 12.65 13.98 -12.36
CA SER A 348 12.20 13.80 -10.99
C SER A 348 13.35 13.50 -10.02
N LEU A 349 13.19 13.90 -8.76
CA LEU A 349 14.04 13.42 -7.67
C LEU A 349 13.47 12.11 -7.15
N VAL A 350 14.22 11.02 -7.38
CA VAL A 350 13.83 9.69 -6.96
C VAL A 350 14.65 9.27 -5.76
N ASN A 351 13.95 8.80 -4.72
CA ASN A 351 14.55 8.12 -3.59
C ASN A 351 14.00 6.70 -3.54
N ARG A 352 14.85 5.75 -3.93
CA ARG A 352 14.52 4.32 -3.95
C ARG A 352 14.51 3.67 -2.58
N ALA A 353 14.62 4.43 -1.47
CA ALA A 353 14.53 4.04 -0.04
C ALA A 353 15.34 2.81 0.39
#